data_AF-A0A1F9FU82-F1
#
_entry.id   AF-A0A1F9FU82-F1
#
_cell.length_a   1.000
_cell.length_b   1.000
_cell.length_c   1.000
_cell.angle_alpha   90.00
_cell.angle_beta   90.00
_cell.angle_gamma   90.00
#
_symmetry.space_group_name_H-M   'P 1'
#
loop_
_entity.id
_entity.type
_entity.pdbx_description
1 polymer ?
#
loop_
_entity_poly.entity_id
_entity_poly.type
_entity_poly.pdbx_seq_one_letter_code
_entity_poly.pdbx_strand_id
1 'polypeptide(L)'
;MITILIGHRGAGKTSLLRRIQSYVPHATTVDLDEVIEKAEGPINDIFSRQGEKKFRELEKKYFEQILASEKQKPLYISIGAGFEGDFPQDVRVLWVRRETDKYGHIIPGRPRLNPQASELATYRERFLSREDRYRSESHEILTIPEGFNRPNNEEKNFFSHQLKNVGGMITILPNQKLDQQWLNDRLQFGIDAFELRDDLLTSEQKEWLLKHVPEGKLHFPESVHDLHHRDEGETLSDVLAHLEATNNAKKPLKLAVKIHSFQELLEGDEWMQKDPHNRSFLPRSDDGRWQWYRLLRYQMKLNFIREDEWSALDQPLLLDWVRRPPHAKIFAAVLGDPVAHSFTPAEHSEFFASKEIPVFRIRMTENDWKSGALDILQKFGLRYAAVTSPLKYKAAMLCRGARPCAPTFSSINTIMWNDVTQEWLGINTDYLGFEVLISDIRDKKNIVVWGGGSLLPMLQHFLPDASFYSSRTGKLKQGTHLEKPDVILWATGHEGSHPPLSWKPKHVVDLHYHDFSPGLDYAERIGAAYISGMTMFQKQAEGQREFWREYAR
;
A
#
# COMPACT_ATOMS: atom_id res chain seq x y z
N MET A 1 -16.05 13.96 -22.09
CA MET A 1 -15.49 12.66 -21.65
C MET A 1 -16.18 12.28 -20.35
N ILE A 2 -16.68 11.05 -20.24
CA ILE A 2 -17.27 10.50 -19.01
C ILE A 2 -16.33 9.41 -18.50
N THR A 3 -15.97 9.48 -17.22
CA THR A 3 -15.12 8.49 -16.55
C THR A 3 -15.87 7.89 -15.36
N ILE A 4 -16.08 6.58 -15.38
CA ILE A 4 -16.72 5.83 -14.31
C ILE A 4 -15.64 5.22 -13.42
N LEU A 5 -15.68 5.51 -12.13
CA LEU A 5 -14.80 4.95 -11.12
C LEU A 5 -15.45 3.70 -10.53
N ILE A 6 -14.87 2.54 -10.83
CA ILE A 6 -15.26 1.25 -10.25
C ILE A 6 -14.20 0.78 -9.25
N GLY A 7 -14.54 -0.23 -8.45
CA GLY A 7 -13.61 -0.84 -7.50
C GLY A 7 -14.27 -1.14 -6.16
N HIS A 8 -13.50 -1.75 -5.25
CA HIS A 8 -13.98 -2.18 -3.95
C HIS A 8 -14.50 -1.00 -3.09
N ARG A 9 -15.38 -1.32 -2.14
CA ARG A 9 -15.72 -0.39 -1.07
C ARG A 9 -14.45 -0.16 -0.24
N GLY A 10 -14.23 1.06 0.25
CA GLY A 10 -13.02 1.39 1.02
C GLY A 10 -11.80 1.76 0.16
N ALA A 11 -11.74 1.36 -1.12
CA ALA A 11 -10.64 1.70 -2.04
C ALA A 11 -10.36 3.21 -2.19
N GLY A 12 -11.31 4.07 -1.81
CA GLY A 12 -11.13 5.52 -1.73
C GLY A 12 -11.71 6.32 -2.89
N LYS A 13 -12.65 5.75 -3.66
CA LYS A 13 -13.31 6.38 -4.83
C LYS A 13 -13.93 7.74 -4.53
N THR A 14 -14.75 7.84 -3.49
CA THR A 14 -15.37 9.11 -3.05
C THR A 14 -14.32 10.16 -2.66
N SER A 15 -13.26 9.75 -1.95
CA SER A 15 -12.14 10.64 -1.61
C SER A 15 -11.37 11.07 -2.87
N LEU A 16 -11.20 10.17 -3.83
CA LEU A 16 -10.56 10.47 -5.11
C LEU A 16 -11.38 11.47 -5.94
N LEU A 17 -12.71 11.38 -5.98
CA LEU A 17 -13.54 12.39 -6.66
C LEU A 17 -13.27 13.80 -6.15
N ARG A 18 -13.18 13.98 -4.83
CA ARG A 18 -12.85 15.29 -4.24
C ARG A 18 -11.47 15.80 -4.69
N ARG A 19 -10.49 14.89 -4.81
CA ARG A 19 -9.16 15.24 -5.31
C ARG A 19 -9.19 15.57 -6.82
N ILE A 20 -9.89 14.78 -7.63
CA ILE A 20 -10.10 15.05 -9.06
C ILE A 20 -10.70 16.44 -9.27
N GLN A 21 -11.71 16.84 -8.48
CA GLN A 21 -12.29 18.18 -8.55
C GLN A 21 -11.25 19.29 -8.33
N SER A 22 -10.26 19.06 -7.45
CA SER A 22 -9.16 20.00 -7.23
C SER A 22 -8.12 20.03 -8.37
N TYR A 23 -7.96 18.91 -9.08
CA TYR A 23 -7.01 18.77 -10.20
C TYR A 23 -7.59 19.29 -11.52
N VAL A 24 -8.90 19.10 -11.72
CA VAL A 24 -9.64 19.47 -12.93
C VAL A 24 -10.85 20.32 -12.52
N PRO A 25 -10.66 21.63 -12.23
CA PRO A 25 -11.70 22.47 -11.61
C PRO A 25 -12.99 22.62 -12.42
N HIS A 26 -12.93 22.45 -13.74
CA HIS A 26 -14.08 22.52 -14.63
C HIS A 26 -14.80 21.17 -14.81
N ALA A 27 -14.28 20.09 -14.24
CA ALA A 27 -14.95 18.80 -14.24
C ALA A 27 -16.14 18.81 -13.28
N THR A 28 -17.11 17.93 -13.56
CA THR A 28 -18.18 17.58 -12.64
C THR A 28 -17.84 16.24 -12.01
N THR A 29 -17.92 16.15 -10.70
CA THR A 29 -17.67 14.92 -9.94
C THR A 29 -18.95 14.51 -9.22
N VAL A 30 -19.34 13.24 -9.33
CA VAL A 30 -20.61 12.73 -8.84
C VAL A 30 -20.39 11.40 -8.12
N ASP A 31 -20.79 11.29 -6.86
CA ASP A 31 -20.89 10.01 -6.17
C ASP A 31 -22.34 9.52 -6.26
N LEU A 32 -22.56 8.36 -6.88
CA LEU A 32 -23.90 7.82 -7.10
C LEU A 32 -24.64 7.57 -5.77
N ASP A 33 -23.92 7.10 -4.74
CA ASP A 33 -24.52 6.85 -3.43
C ASP A 33 -25.01 8.17 -2.81
N GLU A 34 -24.23 9.25 -2.91
CA GLU A 34 -24.63 10.58 -2.40
C GLU A 34 -25.85 11.15 -3.14
N VAL A 35 -25.96 10.92 -4.46
CA VAL A 35 -27.12 11.33 -5.26
C VAL A 35 -28.38 10.59 -4.81
N ILE A 36 -28.29 9.26 -4.60
CA ILE A 36 -29.40 8.45 -4.13
C ILE A 36 -29.81 8.89 -2.73
N GLU A 37 -28.86 9.11 -1.82
CA GLU A 37 -29.16 9.53 -0.45
C GLU A 37 -29.87 10.89 -0.40
N LYS A 38 -29.46 11.82 -1.25
CA LYS A 38 -30.09 13.14 -1.35
C LYS A 38 -31.52 13.06 -1.88
N ALA A 39 -31.82 12.11 -2.77
CA ALA A 39 -33.11 12.02 -3.44
C ALA A 39 -34.12 11.10 -2.72
N GLU A 40 -33.65 9.99 -2.14
CA GLU A 40 -34.49 8.90 -1.60
C GLU A 40 -34.34 8.72 -0.08
N GLY A 41 -33.36 9.40 0.55
CA GLY A 41 -33.02 9.27 1.97
C GLY A 41 -31.86 8.28 2.23
N PRO A 42 -31.47 8.07 3.50
CA PRO A 42 -30.30 7.27 3.85
C PRO A 42 -30.34 5.86 3.25
N ILE A 43 -29.22 5.39 2.69
CA ILE A 43 -29.18 4.05 2.05
C ILE A 43 -29.58 2.95 3.04
N ASN A 44 -29.21 3.07 4.31
CA ASN A 44 -29.66 2.15 5.38
C ASN A 44 -31.18 2.01 5.48
N ASP A 45 -31.90 3.12 5.34
CA ASP A 45 -33.36 3.15 5.41
C ASP A 45 -33.97 2.50 4.16
N ILE A 46 -33.35 2.73 2.99
CA ILE A 46 -33.76 2.08 1.74
C ILE A 46 -33.59 0.57 1.85
N PHE A 47 -32.44 0.09 2.32
CA PHE A 47 -32.17 -1.34 2.50
C PHE A 47 -33.13 -1.98 3.51
N SER A 48 -33.36 -1.33 4.66
CA SER A 48 -34.21 -1.88 5.72
C SER A 48 -35.70 -1.90 5.34
N ARG A 49 -36.19 -0.89 4.60
CA ARG A 49 -37.62 -0.78 4.24
C ARG A 49 -37.97 -1.45 2.91
N GLN A 50 -37.06 -1.41 1.94
CA GLN A 50 -37.34 -1.77 0.55
C GLN A 50 -36.45 -2.92 0.02
N GLY A 51 -35.37 -3.26 0.74
CA GLY A 51 -34.47 -4.37 0.39
C GLY A 51 -33.43 -4.04 -0.71
N GLU A 52 -32.45 -4.95 -0.87
CA GLU A 52 -31.33 -4.77 -1.81
C GLU A 52 -31.79 -4.64 -3.26
N LYS A 53 -32.77 -5.44 -3.70
CA LYS A 53 -33.28 -5.39 -5.08
C LYS A 53 -33.76 -4.00 -5.47
N LYS A 54 -34.49 -3.33 -4.57
CA LYS A 54 -34.99 -1.99 -4.83
C LYS A 54 -33.86 -0.96 -4.89
N PHE A 55 -32.86 -1.10 -4.03
CA PHE A 55 -31.66 -0.27 -4.10
C PHE A 55 -30.93 -0.43 -5.45
N ARG A 56 -30.81 -1.66 -5.98
CA ARG A 56 -30.23 -1.89 -7.33
C ARG A 56 -31.02 -1.22 -8.45
N GLU A 57 -32.34 -1.19 -8.36
CA GLU A 57 -33.18 -0.45 -9.32
C GLU A 57 -32.93 1.06 -9.25
N LEU A 58 -32.78 1.61 -8.04
CA LEU A 58 -32.46 3.02 -7.84
C LEU A 58 -31.06 3.38 -8.36
N GLU A 59 -30.06 2.53 -8.10
CA GLU A 59 -28.71 2.67 -8.66
C GLU A 59 -28.76 2.83 -10.18
N LYS A 60 -29.45 1.93 -10.89
CA LYS A 60 -29.62 2.00 -12.35
C LYS A 60 -30.33 3.28 -12.79
N LYS A 61 -31.48 3.59 -12.17
CA LYS A 61 -32.29 4.78 -12.48
C LYS A 61 -31.47 6.07 -12.37
N TYR A 62 -30.78 6.28 -11.26
CA TYR A 62 -30.02 7.52 -11.03
C TYR A 62 -28.75 7.57 -11.87
N PHE A 63 -28.11 6.42 -12.11
CA PHE A 63 -26.96 6.34 -13.01
C PHE A 63 -27.33 6.74 -14.44
N GLU A 64 -28.44 6.23 -14.99
CA GLU A 64 -28.96 6.62 -16.31
C GLU A 64 -29.31 8.11 -16.39
N GLN A 65 -29.92 8.67 -15.34
CA GLN A 65 -30.20 10.11 -15.25
C GLN A 65 -28.94 10.96 -15.28
N ILE A 66 -27.88 10.54 -14.57
CA ILE A 66 -26.58 11.23 -14.58
C ILE A 66 -25.96 11.16 -15.97
N LEU A 67 -26.00 10.00 -16.63
CA LEU A 67 -25.47 9.84 -18.00
C LEU A 67 -26.22 10.68 -19.05
N ALA A 68 -27.52 10.89 -18.85
CA ALA A 68 -28.36 11.73 -19.71
C ALA A 68 -28.19 13.24 -19.46
N SER A 69 -27.49 13.63 -18.38
CA SER A 69 -27.25 15.03 -18.05
C SER A 69 -26.26 15.71 -19.00
N GLU A 70 -26.11 17.04 -18.87
CA GLU A 70 -25.32 17.86 -19.78
C GLU A 70 -23.84 17.44 -19.85
N LYS A 71 -23.39 17.03 -21.05
CA LYS A 71 -22.04 16.52 -21.31
C LYS A 71 -21.01 17.59 -21.68
N GLN A 72 -21.26 18.88 -21.42
CA GLN A 72 -20.36 19.98 -21.82
C GLN A 72 -19.01 19.99 -21.07
N LYS A 73 -18.93 19.31 -19.92
CA LYS A 73 -17.74 19.25 -19.06
C LYS A 73 -17.29 17.80 -18.88
N PRO A 74 -16.00 17.54 -18.57
CA PRO A 74 -15.58 16.23 -18.09
C PRO A 74 -16.42 15.81 -16.89
N LEU A 75 -16.90 14.56 -16.89
CA LEU A 75 -17.76 14.02 -15.84
C LEU A 75 -17.10 12.78 -15.24
N TYR A 76 -16.93 12.77 -13.92
CA TYR A 76 -16.41 11.62 -13.17
C TYR A 76 -17.49 11.09 -12.24
N ILE A 77 -17.79 9.80 -12.32
CA ILE A 77 -18.88 9.16 -11.57
C ILE A 77 -18.29 8.04 -10.72
N SER A 78 -18.41 8.11 -9.39
CA SER A 78 -18.14 6.98 -8.50
C SER A 78 -19.39 6.14 -8.33
N ILE A 79 -19.28 4.82 -8.50
CA ILE A 79 -20.39 3.88 -8.28
C ILE A 79 -20.09 2.90 -7.16
N GLY A 80 -21.14 2.37 -6.53
CA GLY A 80 -21.03 1.38 -5.47
C GLY A 80 -20.36 0.08 -5.93
N ALA A 81 -19.64 -0.59 -5.04
CA ALA A 81 -18.99 -1.89 -5.33
C ALA A 81 -19.99 -3.03 -5.66
N GLY A 82 -21.28 -2.80 -5.40
CA GLY A 82 -22.36 -3.72 -5.71
C GLY A 82 -23.16 -3.34 -6.95
N PHE A 83 -22.81 -2.25 -7.65
CA PHE A 83 -23.54 -1.82 -8.85
C PHE A 83 -23.61 -2.97 -9.86
N GLU A 84 -24.78 -3.13 -10.48
CA GLU A 84 -25.07 -4.12 -11.51
C GLU A 84 -25.64 -3.38 -12.71
N GLY A 85 -24.97 -3.42 -13.86
CA GLY A 85 -25.43 -2.77 -15.08
C GLY A 85 -24.31 -2.62 -16.11
N ASP A 86 -24.71 -2.50 -17.36
CA ASP A 86 -23.77 -2.30 -18.46
C ASP A 86 -23.34 -0.83 -18.55
N PHE A 87 -22.10 -0.61 -18.99
CA PHE A 87 -21.59 0.72 -19.26
C PHE A 87 -21.78 1.07 -20.75
N PRO A 88 -22.17 2.32 -21.08
CA PRO A 88 -22.22 2.75 -22.48
C PRO A 88 -20.85 2.68 -23.16
N GLN A 89 -20.82 2.52 -24.47
CA GLN A 89 -19.57 2.42 -25.24
C GLN A 89 -18.74 3.72 -25.24
N ASP A 90 -19.36 4.88 -24.99
CA ASP A 90 -18.71 6.20 -25.02
C ASP A 90 -18.12 6.64 -23.67
N VAL A 91 -17.96 5.74 -22.70
CA VAL A 91 -17.41 6.04 -21.37
C VAL A 91 -16.05 5.36 -21.15
N ARG A 92 -15.18 6.04 -20.40
CA ARG A 92 -13.96 5.45 -19.84
C ARG A 92 -14.30 4.82 -18.50
N VAL A 93 -13.80 3.62 -18.24
CA VAL A 93 -14.00 2.91 -16.97
C VAL A 93 -12.65 2.77 -16.29
N LEU A 94 -12.48 3.44 -15.16
CA LEU A 94 -11.26 3.45 -14.36
C LEU A 94 -11.48 2.62 -13.10
N TRP A 95 -10.75 1.52 -12.98
CA TRP A 95 -10.75 0.71 -11.78
C TRP A 95 -9.77 1.29 -10.76
N VAL A 96 -10.33 1.85 -9.69
CA VAL A 96 -9.59 2.39 -8.56
C VAL A 96 -9.46 1.30 -7.51
N ARG A 97 -8.22 0.98 -7.12
CA ARG A 97 -7.94 -0.04 -6.12
C ARG A 97 -6.76 0.31 -5.24
N ARG A 98 -6.58 -0.50 -4.20
CA ARG A 98 -5.37 -0.52 -3.36
C ARG A 98 -4.89 -1.95 -3.18
N GLU A 99 -3.59 -2.13 -2.92
CA GLU A 99 -3.03 -3.47 -2.69
C GLU A 99 -3.60 -4.12 -1.40
N THR A 100 -4.11 -3.31 -0.46
CA THR A 100 -4.77 -3.81 0.75
C THR A 100 -6.24 -4.19 0.56
N ASP A 101 -6.85 -3.94 -0.61
CA ASP A 101 -8.26 -4.29 -0.87
C ASP A 101 -8.53 -5.78 -0.61
N LYS A 102 -7.53 -6.66 -0.77
CA LYS A 102 -7.59 -8.10 -0.46
C LYS A 102 -7.83 -8.44 1.01
N TYR A 103 -7.48 -7.55 1.95
CA TYR A 103 -7.69 -7.77 3.39
C TYR A 103 -9.13 -7.51 3.82
N GLY A 104 -9.86 -6.70 3.05
CA GLY A 104 -11.20 -6.24 3.33
C GLY A 104 -11.24 -4.76 3.69
N HIS A 105 -12.46 -4.23 3.79
CA HIS A 105 -12.73 -2.90 4.34
C HIS A 105 -14.04 -2.95 5.12
N ILE A 106 -14.01 -2.42 6.33
CA ILE A 106 -15.18 -2.21 7.20
C ILE A 106 -15.51 -0.72 7.13
N ILE A 107 -16.77 -0.41 6.83
CA ILE A 107 -17.24 0.98 6.77
C ILE A 107 -18.36 1.13 7.80
N PRO A 108 -18.08 1.75 8.96
CA PRO A 108 -19.06 1.89 10.04
C PRO A 108 -20.38 2.47 9.56
N GLY A 109 -21.48 1.91 10.07
CA GLY A 109 -22.82 2.41 9.79
C GLY A 109 -23.35 2.11 8.38
N ARG A 110 -22.71 1.25 7.57
CA ARG A 110 -23.29 0.76 6.31
C ARG A 110 -24.29 -0.38 6.55
N PRO A 111 -25.27 -0.59 5.64
CA PRO A 111 -26.26 -1.63 5.82
C PRO A 111 -25.62 -2.98 5.58
N ARG A 112 -25.85 -3.92 6.51
CA ARG A 112 -25.38 -5.30 6.38
C ARG A 112 -26.44 -6.15 5.69
N LEU A 113 -26.03 -6.86 4.64
CA LEU A 113 -26.88 -7.83 3.95
C LEU A 113 -27.21 -9.02 4.86
N ASN A 114 -26.26 -9.43 5.70
CA ASN A 114 -26.45 -10.43 6.74
C ASN A 114 -26.00 -9.85 8.09
N PRO A 115 -26.94 -9.45 8.97
CA PRO A 115 -26.61 -8.91 10.29
C PRO A 115 -25.83 -9.86 11.20
N GLN A 116 -25.89 -11.17 10.94
CA GLN A 116 -25.21 -12.21 11.73
C GLN A 116 -23.77 -12.48 11.24
N ALA A 117 -23.42 -12.04 10.02
CA ALA A 117 -22.10 -12.22 9.46
C ALA A 117 -21.17 -11.04 9.80
N SER A 118 -19.88 -11.31 9.89
CA SER A 118 -18.84 -10.28 9.93
C SER A 118 -18.80 -9.54 8.59
N GLU A 119 -18.59 -8.22 8.61
CA GLU A 119 -18.46 -7.44 7.38
C GLU A 119 -17.25 -7.84 6.56
N LEU A 120 -16.15 -8.21 7.22
CA LEU A 120 -14.95 -8.74 6.58
C LEU A 120 -15.23 -10.09 5.91
N ALA A 121 -16.00 -10.97 6.57
CA ALA A 121 -16.37 -12.27 5.99
C ALA A 121 -17.18 -12.07 4.70
N THR A 122 -18.25 -11.26 4.76
CA THR A 122 -19.07 -10.96 3.57
C THR A 122 -18.29 -10.23 2.48
N TYR A 123 -17.31 -9.38 2.85
CA TYR A 123 -16.42 -8.77 1.87
C TYR A 123 -15.61 -9.82 1.12
N ARG A 124 -14.96 -10.72 1.86
CA ARG A 124 -14.05 -11.75 1.30
C ARG A 124 -14.78 -12.73 0.40
N GLU A 125 -16.00 -13.12 0.75
CA GLU A 125 -16.86 -13.97 -0.08
C GLU A 125 -17.09 -13.40 -1.50
N ARG A 126 -17.14 -12.08 -1.63
CA ARG A 126 -17.39 -11.38 -2.90
C ARG A 126 -16.12 -10.80 -3.54
N PHE A 127 -14.95 -11.00 -2.94
CA PHE A 127 -13.73 -10.32 -3.37
C PHE A 127 -13.30 -10.75 -4.77
N LEU A 128 -13.06 -12.05 -4.98
CA LEU A 128 -12.55 -12.58 -6.24
C LEU A 128 -13.51 -12.34 -7.42
N SER A 129 -14.82 -12.60 -7.22
CA SER A 129 -15.80 -12.38 -8.29
C SER A 129 -15.94 -10.92 -8.70
N ARG A 130 -15.70 -9.98 -7.77
CA ARG A 130 -15.65 -8.55 -8.08
C ARG A 130 -14.37 -8.16 -8.79
N GLU A 131 -13.22 -8.68 -8.38
CA GLU A 131 -11.94 -8.46 -9.08
C GLU A 131 -12.04 -8.89 -10.55
N ASP A 132 -12.60 -10.07 -10.82
CA ASP A 132 -12.79 -10.58 -12.18
C ASP A 132 -13.68 -9.65 -13.02
N ARG A 133 -14.77 -9.16 -12.42
CA ARG A 133 -15.68 -8.21 -13.06
C ARG A 133 -15.02 -6.86 -13.31
N TYR A 134 -14.35 -6.27 -12.31
CA TYR A 134 -13.69 -4.98 -12.47
C TYR A 134 -12.62 -5.04 -13.56
N ARG A 135 -11.87 -6.13 -13.60
CA ARG A 135 -10.85 -6.39 -14.62
C ARG A 135 -11.45 -6.44 -16.03
N SER A 136 -12.55 -7.16 -16.23
CA SER A 136 -13.18 -7.29 -17.55
C SER A 136 -13.87 -5.99 -18.01
N GLU A 137 -14.43 -5.21 -17.08
CA GLU A 137 -15.15 -3.98 -17.38
C GLU A 137 -14.22 -2.77 -17.54
N SER A 138 -13.12 -2.71 -16.79
CA SER A 138 -12.19 -1.57 -16.80
C SER A 138 -11.46 -1.38 -18.12
N HIS A 139 -11.21 -0.13 -18.47
CA HIS A 139 -10.30 0.26 -19.55
C HIS A 139 -8.90 0.57 -18.99
N GLU A 140 -8.85 0.98 -17.73
CA GLU A 140 -7.61 1.35 -17.05
C GLU A 140 -7.69 1.07 -15.56
N ILE A 141 -6.53 0.80 -14.96
CA ILE A 141 -6.38 0.52 -13.54
C ILE A 141 -5.55 1.64 -12.91
N LEU A 142 -6.04 2.18 -11.81
CA LEU A 142 -5.31 3.10 -10.95
C LEU A 142 -5.15 2.49 -9.56
N THR A 143 -3.95 1.99 -9.28
CA THR A 143 -3.61 1.49 -7.94
C THR A 143 -3.08 2.65 -7.10
N ILE A 144 -3.84 3.06 -6.08
CA ILE A 144 -3.48 4.18 -5.20
C ILE A 144 -2.64 3.64 -4.04
N PRO A 145 -1.42 4.17 -3.81
CA PRO A 145 -0.60 3.73 -2.70
C PRO A 145 -1.24 3.96 -1.31
N GLU A 146 -0.88 3.11 -0.36
CA GLU A 146 -1.48 3.14 0.99
C GLU A 146 -1.22 4.43 1.76
N GLY A 147 -2.25 4.90 2.48
CA GLY A 147 -2.22 6.12 3.29
C GLY A 147 -2.41 7.43 2.51
N PHE A 148 -2.35 7.41 1.17
CA PHE A 148 -2.54 8.61 0.36
C PHE A 148 -4.03 8.98 0.26
N ASN A 149 -4.37 10.12 0.84
CA ASN A 149 -5.72 10.68 0.84
C ASN A 149 -5.75 12.21 0.58
N ARG A 150 -4.61 12.82 0.24
CA ARG A 150 -4.45 14.25 0.00
C ARG A 150 -4.10 14.56 -1.46
N PRO A 151 -4.40 15.78 -1.95
CA PRO A 151 -3.94 16.24 -3.26
C PRO A 151 -2.42 16.05 -3.44
N ASN A 152 -2.00 15.51 -4.58
CA ASN A 152 -0.59 15.31 -4.94
C ASN A 152 -0.36 15.54 -6.43
N ASN A 153 0.90 15.84 -6.80
CA ASN A 153 1.25 16.24 -8.16
C ASN A 153 1.12 15.08 -9.16
N GLU A 154 1.32 13.84 -8.73
CA GLU A 154 1.33 12.69 -9.61
C GLU A 154 -0.09 12.32 -10.05
N GLU A 155 -1.04 12.26 -9.12
CA GLU A 155 -2.45 12.14 -9.45
C GLU A 155 -2.92 13.36 -10.27
N LYS A 156 -2.51 14.58 -9.88
CA LYS A 156 -2.85 15.79 -10.65
C LYS A 156 -2.43 15.66 -12.10
N ASN A 157 -1.17 15.31 -12.36
CA ASN A 157 -0.61 15.15 -13.69
C ASN A 157 -1.27 14.00 -14.46
N PHE A 158 -1.65 12.92 -13.78
CA PHE A 158 -2.40 11.82 -14.38
C PHE A 158 -3.79 12.29 -14.86
N PHE A 159 -4.58 12.91 -13.99
CA PHE A 159 -5.95 13.34 -14.32
C PHE A 159 -6.03 14.58 -15.21
N SER A 160 -5.01 15.45 -15.20
CA SER A 160 -4.93 16.60 -16.10
C SER A 160 -4.29 16.28 -17.46
N HIS A 161 -3.95 15.01 -17.72
CA HIS A 161 -3.21 14.56 -18.91
C HIS A 161 -1.89 15.33 -19.11
N GLN A 162 -1.19 15.62 -18.01
CA GLN A 162 0.11 16.31 -17.99
C GLN A 162 1.27 15.40 -17.57
N LEU A 163 1.01 14.12 -17.31
CA LEU A 163 2.06 13.15 -17.02
C LEU A 163 2.99 13.01 -18.24
N LYS A 164 4.28 13.27 -18.04
CA LYS A 164 5.34 13.29 -19.06
C LYS A 164 6.67 12.87 -18.44
N ASN A 165 7.63 12.50 -19.29
CA ASN A 165 8.98 12.08 -18.90
C ASN A 165 8.97 10.95 -17.85
N VAL A 166 8.01 10.02 -17.97
CA VAL A 166 7.86 8.91 -17.05
C VAL A 166 9.08 7.98 -17.12
N GLY A 167 9.65 7.76 -18.32
CA GLY A 167 10.73 6.80 -18.54
C GLY A 167 10.33 5.38 -18.13
N GLY A 168 11.29 4.45 -18.13
CA GLY A 168 11.02 3.04 -17.87
C GLY A 168 10.14 2.40 -18.94
N MET A 169 9.94 1.10 -18.83
CA MET A 169 9.15 0.32 -19.79
C MET A 169 7.84 -0.15 -19.18
N ILE A 170 6.71 -0.03 -19.89
CA ILE A 170 5.44 -0.59 -19.42
C ILE A 170 5.33 -2.04 -19.85
N THR A 171 5.15 -2.96 -18.90
CA THR A 171 4.84 -4.36 -19.21
C THR A 171 3.39 -4.49 -19.65
N ILE A 172 3.17 -4.97 -20.88
CA ILE A 172 1.83 -5.21 -21.41
C ILE A 172 1.31 -6.54 -20.85
N LEU A 173 0.08 -6.51 -20.33
CA LEU A 173 -0.55 -7.66 -19.69
C LEU A 173 -1.68 -8.25 -20.55
N PRO A 174 -1.97 -9.56 -20.41
CA PRO A 174 -2.98 -10.24 -21.22
C PRO A 174 -4.37 -9.60 -21.15
N ASN A 175 -4.73 -9.07 -19.99
CA ASN A 175 -6.05 -8.50 -19.72
C ASN A 175 -6.15 -7.00 -20.05
N GLN A 176 -5.08 -6.40 -20.58
CA GLN A 176 -5.10 -4.99 -20.95
C GLN A 176 -6.00 -4.80 -22.17
N LYS A 177 -6.98 -3.88 -22.05
CA LYS A 177 -7.72 -3.40 -23.22
C LYS A 177 -6.77 -2.55 -24.06
N LEU A 178 -6.40 -3.07 -25.23
CA LEU A 178 -5.52 -2.41 -26.19
C LEU A 178 -6.38 -1.61 -27.17
N ASP A 179 -6.42 -0.30 -26.99
CA ASP A 179 -7.06 0.64 -27.90
C ASP A 179 -6.16 1.84 -28.19
N GLN A 180 -6.55 2.64 -29.19
CA GLN A 180 -5.75 3.77 -29.63
C GLN A 180 -5.63 4.87 -28.56
N GLN A 181 -6.63 5.04 -27.71
CA GLN A 181 -6.60 6.04 -26.64
C GLN A 181 -5.61 5.62 -25.55
N TRP A 182 -5.66 4.36 -25.11
CA TRP A 182 -4.71 3.79 -24.16
C TRP A 182 -3.26 3.96 -24.66
N LEU A 183 -3.01 3.61 -25.92
CA LEU A 183 -1.68 3.74 -26.53
C LEU A 183 -1.21 5.21 -26.56
N ASN A 184 -2.07 6.12 -27.02
CA ASN A 184 -1.74 7.54 -27.09
C ASN A 184 -1.43 8.12 -25.70
N ASP A 185 -2.22 7.76 -24.68
CA ASP A 185 -2.00 8.19 -23.29
C ASP A 185 -0.60 7.75 -22.81
N ARG A 186 -0.22 6.48 -23.02
CA ARG A 186 1.08 5.94 -22.58
C ARG A 186 2.26 6.49 -23.38
N LEU A 187 2.09 6.75 -24.68
CA LEU A 187 3.12 7.43 -25.48
C LEU A 187 3.33 8.87 -24.99
N GLN A 188 2.25 9.58 -24.64
CA GLN A 188 2.31 10.93 -24.09
C GLN A 188 3.04 10.98 -22.73
N PHE A 189 2.95 9.90 -21.93
CA PHE A 189 3.71 9.79 -20.68
C PHE A 189 5.22 9.87 -20.89
N GLY A 190 5.72 9.63 -22.11
CA GLY A 190 7.16 9.64 -22.38
C GLY A 190 7.86 8.46 -21.69
N ILE A 191 7.25 7.27 -21.74
CA ILE A 191 7.89 6.00 -21.39
C ILE A 191 9.00 5.66 -22.39
N ASP A 192 9.94 4.80 -22.00
CA ASP A 192 11.03 4.37 -22.86
C ASP A 192 10.51 3.43 -23.95
N ALA A 193 9.77 2.39 -23.57
CA ALA A 193 9.18 1.40 -24.46
C ALA A 193 8.02 0.62 -23.78
N PHE A 194 7.35 -0.23 -24.55
CA PHE A 194 6.47 -1.28 -24.04
C PHE A 194 7.20 -2.63 -24.09
N GLU A 195 7.15 -3.40 -23.00
CA GLU A 195 7.66 -4.78 -22.98
C GLU A 195 6.60 -5.74 -23.55
N LEU A 196 6.95 -6.38 -24.67
CA LEU A 196 6.19 -7.50 -25.22
C LEU A 196 6.56 -8.78 -24.47
N ARG A 197 5.55 -9.44 -23.91
CA ARG A 197 5.70 -10.72 -23.20
C ARG A 197 5.13 -11.85 -24.05
N ASP A 198 6.01 -12.55 -24.75
CA ASP A 198 5.61 -13.58 -25.70
C ASP A 198 4.88 -14.76 -25.06
N ASP A 199 5.16 -15.02 -23.79
CA ASP A 199 4.55 -16.02 -22.94
C ASP A 199 3.15 -15.63 -22.42
N LEU A 200 2.80 -14.34 -22.45
CA LEU A 200 1.56 -13.80 -21.88
C LEU A 200 0.56 -13.36 -22.95
N LEU A 201 1.02 -12.80 -24.06
CA LEU A 201 0.15 -12.14 -25.04
C LEU A 201 -0.34 -13.09 -26.13
N THR A 202 -1.59 -12.90 -26.54
CA THR A 202 -2.18 -13.63 -27.69
C THR A 202 -1.60 -13.14 -29.03
N SER A 203 -1.69 -13.94 -30.09
CA SER A 203 -1.24 -13.54 -31.43
C SER A 203 -1.92 -12.26 -31.93
N GLU A 204 -3.22 -12.11 -31.68
CA GLU A 204 -3.99 -10.91 -32.04
C GLU A 204 -3.47 -9.66 -31.34
N GLN A 205 -3.19 -9.74 -30.04
CA GLN A 205 -2.59 -8.64 -29.29
C GLN A 205 -1.20 -8.27 -29.84
N LYS A 206 -0.37 -9.26 -30.16
CA LYS A 206 0.97 -9.03 -30.74
C LYS A 206 0.87 -8.33 -32.11
N GLU A 207 0.00 -8.81 -32.99
CA GLU A 207 -0.24 -8.19 -34.30
C GLU A 207 -0.75 -6.76 -34.17
N TRP A 208 -1.69 -6.52 -33.23
CA TRP A 208 -2.18 -5.19 -32.95
C TRP A 208 -1.05 -4.26 -32.49
N LEU A 209 -0.20 -4.71 -31.57
CA LEU A 209 0.92 -3.91 -31.05
C LEU A 209 1.94 -3.59 -32.15
N LEU A 210 2.33 -4.58 -32.95
CA LEU A 210 3.26 -4.39 -34.06
C LEU A 210 2.73 -3.40 -35.11
N LYS A 211 1.41 -3.33 -35.28
CA LYS A 211 0.77 -2.43 -36.24
C LYS A 211 0.65 -0.98 -35.73
N HIS A 212 0.39 -0.78 -34.44
CA HIS A 212 0.01 0.53 -33.90
C HIS A 212 1.09 1.20 -33.05
N VAL A 213 1.98 0.43 -32.41
CA VAL A 213 3.06 1.00 -31.59
C VAL A 213 4.19 1.50 -32.50
N PRO A 214 4.67 2.74 -32.34
CA PRO A 214 5.76 3.28 -33.15
C PRO A 214 7.03 2.42 -33.09
N GLU A 215 7.79 2.42 -34.19
CA GLU A 215 9.10 1.77 -34.25
C GLU A 215 10.02 2.31 -33.14
N GLY A 216 10.78 1.41 -32.50
CA GLY A 216 11.66 1.73 -31.38
C GLY A 216 10.95 1.91 -30.02
N LYS A 217 9.60 1.84 -29.97
CA LYS A 217 8.82 1.84 -28.72
C LYS A 217 8.39 0.45 -28.26
N LEU A 218 8.83 -0.60 -28.94
CA LEU A 218 8.64 -1.99 -28.52
C LEU A 218 9.97 -2.57 -28.05
N HIS A 219 9.98 -3.11 -26.84
CA HIS A 219 11.10 -3.89 -26.30
C HIS A 219 10.82 -5.39 -26.50
N PHE A 220 11.69 -6.03 -27.28
CA PHE A 220 11.67 -7.46 -27.53
C PHE A 220 12.67 -8.18 -26.62
N PRO A 221 12.30 -9.32 -25.99
CA PRO A 221 13.22 -10.10 -25.15
C PRO A 221 14.53 -10.46 -25.87
N GLU A 222 14.46 -10.76 -27.17
CA GLU A 222 15.64 -11.13 -27.98
C GLU A 222 16.70 -10.02 -28.12
N SER A 223 16.36 -8.78 -27.79
CA SER A 223 17.29 -7.64 -27.84
C SER A 223 18.32 -7.63 -26.70
N VAL A 224 18.14 -8.48 -25.69
CA VAL A 224 18.99 -8.60 -24.51
C VAL A 224 19.49 -10.03 -24.35
N HIS A 225 20.55 -10.21 -23.57
CA HIS A 225 20.95 -11.53 -23.07
C HIS A 225 20.53 -11.61 -21.61
N ASP A 226 19.57 -12.47 -21.31
CA ASP A 226 18.88 -12.48 -20.03
C ASP A 226 18.86 -13.84 -19.35
N LEU A 227 18.71 -13.81 -18.02
CA LEU A 227 18.41 -14.99 -17.22
C LEU A 227 17.27 -14.68 -16.25
N HIS A 228 16.24 -15.52 -16.32
CA HIS A 228 15.11 -15.48 -15.41
C HIS A 228 15.17 -16.57 -14.34
N HIS A 229 15.91 -17.65 -14.55
CA HIS A 229 15.96 -18.79 -13.64
C HIS A 229 17.39 -19.03 -13.16
N ARG A 230 17.50 -19.61 -11.96
CA ARG A 230 18.73 -20.16 -11.40
C ARG A 230 18.46 -21.57 -10.91
N ASP A 231 19.46 -22.43 -10.99
CA ASP A 231 19.34 -23.82 -10.54
C ASP A 231 19.30 -23.90 -9.00
N GLU A 232 18.74 -25.00 -8.48
CA GLU A 232 18.65 -25.19 -7.03
C GLU A 232 20.05 -25.32 -6.41
N GLY A 233 20.35 -24.47 -5.42
CA GLY A 233 21.65 -24.42 -4.76
C GLY A 233 22.71 -23.59 -5.49
N GLU A 234 22.41 -23.06 -6.67
CA GLU A 234 23.32 -22.18 -7.42
C GLU A 234 23.48 -20.82 -6.71
N THR A 235 24.72 -20.39 -6.50
CA THR A 235 24.99 -19.08 -5.89
C THR A 235 24.71 -17.96 -6.88
N LEU A 236 24.39 -16.76 -6.39
CA LEU A 236 24.19 -15.62 -7.29
C LEU A 236 25.47 -15.32 -8.11
N SER A 237 26.66 -15.47 -7.51
CA SER A 237 27.94 -15.28 -8.20
C SER A 237 28.09 -16.21 -9.40
N ASP A 238 27.69 -17.48 -9.26
CA ASP A 238 27.76 -18.46 -10.35
C ASP A 238 26.79 -18.09 -11.47
N VAL A 239 25.57 -17.70 -11.13
CA VAL A 239 24.56 -17.22 -12.10
C VAL A 239 25.07 -16.00 -12.87
N LEU A 240 25.69 -15.05 -12.17
CA LEU A 240 26.26 -13.84 -12.77
C LEU A 240 27.42 -14.17 -13.73
N ALA A 241 28.33 -15.05 -13.30
CA ALA A 241 29.43 -15.52 -14.15
C ALA A 241 28.92 -16.27 -15.38
N HIS A 242 27.89 -17.10 -15.22
CA HIS A 242 27.24 -17.82 -16.32
C HIS A 242 26.57 -16.86 -17.32
N LEU A 243 25.84 -15.86 -16.82
CA LEU A 243 25.21 -14.83 -17.66
C LEU A 243 26.23 -14.08 -18.52
N GLU A 244 27.38 -13.73 -17.93
CA GLU A 244 28.46 -13.05 -18.65
C GLU A 244 29.15 -13.97 -19.67
N ALA A 245 29.46 -15.21 -19.27
CA ALA A 245 30.18 -16.17 -20.11
C ALA A 245 29.37 -16.62 -21.34
N THR A 246 28.05 -16.62 -21.25
CA THR A 246 27.15 -17.05 -22.34
C THR A 246 26.78 -15.94 -23.32
N ASN A 247 27.17 -14.68 -23.06
CA ASN A 247 26.84 -13.52 -23.90
C ASN A 247 27.75 -13.38 -25.13
N ASN A 248 27.68 -14.35 -26.05
CA ASN A 248 28.50 -14.38 -27.27
C ASN A 248 28.27 -13.19 -28.21
N ALA A 249 27.07 -12.61 -28.20
CA ALA A 249 26.65 -11.54 -29.10
C ALA A 249 26.90 -10.12 -28.56
N LYS A 250 27.53 -9.98 -27.38
CA LYS A 250 27.77 -8.69 -26.69
C LYS A 250 26.51 -7.84 -26.53
N LYS A 251 25.36 -8.48 -26.28
CA LYS A 251 24.10 -7.79 -26.00
C LYS A 251 24.12 -7.20 -24.59
N PRO A 252 23.26 -6.20 -24.28
CA PRO A 252 23.02 -5.79 -22.91
C PRO A 252 22.55 -7.00 -22.06
N LEU A 253 23.02 -7.07 -20.82
CA LEU A 253 22.74 -8.13 -19.85
C LEU A 253 21.56 -7.77 -18.95
N LYS A 254 20.63 -8.72 -18.77
CA LYS A 254 19.47 -8.59 -17.88
C LYS A 254 19.40 -9.77 -16.91
N LEU A 255 19.66 -9.53 -15.64
CA LEU A 255 19.47 -10.54 -14.59
C LEU A 255 18.12 -10.33 -13.91
N ALA A 256 17.23 -11.31 -13.99
CA ALA A 256 15.89 -11.26 -13.41
C ALA A 256 15.53 -12.56 -12.67
N VAL A 257 16.36 -12.96 -11.70
CA VAL A 257 16.21 -14.18 -10.89
C VAL A 257 15.59 -13.89 -9.50
N LYS A 258 15.17 -14.94 -8.79
CA LYS A 258 14.72 -14.81 -7.39
C LYS A 258 15.90 -14.46 -6.50
N ILE A 259 15.72 -13.49 -5.61
CA ILE A 259 16.73 -13.03 -4.63
C ILE A 259 16.24 -13.33 -3.22
N HIS A 260 17.07 -14.02 -2.44
CA HIS A 260 16.70 -14.60 -1.14
C HIS A 260 17.23 -13.81 0.06
N SER A 261 18.22 -12.94 -0.13
CA SER A 261 18.81 -12.17 0.96
C SER A 261 19.24 -10.77 0.53
N PHE A 262 19.45 -9.88 1.51
CA PHE A 262 20.05 -8.57 1.26
C PHE A 262 21.50 -8.68 0.76
N GLN A 263 22.22 -9.76 1.09
CA GLN A 263 23.58 -9.97 0.61
C GLN A 263 23.60 -10.26 -0.90
N GLU A 264 22.69 -11.12 -1.37
CA GLU A 264 22.48 -11.34 -2.80
C GLU A 264 22.01 -10.06 -3.50
N LEU A 265 21.17 -9.25 -2.85
CA LEU A 265 20.76 -7.95 -3.39
C LEU A 265 21.95 -7.00 -3.56
N LEU A 266 22.87 -6.95 -2.59
CA LEU A 266 24.10 -6.17 -2.66
C LEU A 266 25.00 -6.65 -3.81
N GLU A 267 25.21 -7.95 -3.91
CA GLU A 267 26.05 -8.56 -4.95
C GLU A 267 25.50 -8.26 -6.36
N GLY A 268 24.19 -8.40 -6.56
CA GLY A 268 23.54 -8.04 -7.82
C GLY A 268 23.61 -6.54 -8.13
N ASP A 269 23.50 -5.68 -7.10
CA ASP A 269 23.67 -4.23 -7.25
C ASP A 269 25.10 -3.89 -7.67
N GLU A 270 26.11 -4.44 -7.01
CA GLU A 270 27.52 -4.24 -7.34
C GLU A 270 27.84 -4.73 -8.75
N TRP A 271 27.29 -5.89 -9.16
CA TRP A 271 27.42 -6.39 -10.52
C TRP A 271 26.85 -5.43 -11.55
N MET A 272 25.67 -4.85 -11.30
CA MET A 272 25.04 -3.89 -12.19
C MET A 272 25.83 -2.57 -12.25
N GLN A 273 26.31 -2.08 -11.11
CA GLN A 273 27.08 -0.83 -11.01
C GLN A 273 28.45 -0.88 -11.71
N LYS A 274 29.00 -2.07 -11.96
CA LYS A 274 30.24 -2.22 -12.75
C LYS A 274 30.07 -1.81 -14.22
N ASP A 275 28.87 -1.94 -14.78
CA ASP A 275 28.55 -1.48 -16.14
C ASP A 275 27.05 -1.12 -16.25
N PRO A 276 26.62 0.02 -15.67
CA PRO A 276 25.21 0.38 -15.54
C PRO A 276 24.55 0.70 -16.89
N HIS A 277 25.34 0.92 -17.94
CA HIS A 277 24.84 1.17 -19.29
C HIS A 277 24.46 -0.13 -20.04
N ASN A 278 25.04 -1.27 -19.64
CA ASN A 278 24.79 -2.55 -20.29
C ASN A 278 24.23 -3.61 -19.36
N ARG A 279 24.24 -3.42 -18.04
CA ARG A 279 23.74 -4.38 -17.06
C ARG A 279 22.47 -3.85 -16.43
N SER A 280 21.48 -4.72 -16.25
CA SER A 280 20.24 -4.42 -15.52
C SER A 280 19.96 -5.55 -14.55
N PHE A 281 19.79 -5.20 -13.27
CA PHE A 281 19.52 -6.15 -12.20
C PHE A 281 18.10 -5.95 -11.67
N LEU A 282 17.28 -6.98 -11.85
CA LEU A 282 15.84 -6.95 -11.70
C LEU A 282 15.43 -8.00 -10.67
N PRO A 283 15.76 -7.80 -9.38
CA PRO A 283 15.49 -8.79 -8.33
C PRO A 283 14.01 -9.16 -8.31
N ARG A 284 13.74 -10.46 -8.19
CA ARG A 284 12.40 -11.02 -8.04
C ARG A 284 12.20 -11.67 -6.68
N SER A 285 10.97 -11.68 -6.21
CA SER A 285 10.48 -12.48 -5.10
C SER A 285 9.02 -12.89 -5.36
N ASP A 286 8.52 -13.80 -4.53
CA ASP A 286 7.12 -14.24 -4.61
C ASP A 286 6.15 -13.24 -3.97
N ASP A 287 6.66 -12.21 -3.29
CA ASP A 287 5.89 -11.28 -2.46
C ASP A 287 6.13 -9.79 -2.79
N GLY A 288 6.96 -9.48 -3.79
CA GLY A 288 7.27 -8.11 -4.19
C GLY A 288 8.19 -7.34 -3.23
N ARG A 289 8.90 -8.02 -2.31
CA ARG A 289 9.70 -7.36 -1.26
C ARG A 289 10.85 -6.49 -1.80
N TRP A 290 11.25 -6.64 -3.07
CA TRP A 290 12.31 -5.87 -3.71
C TRP A 290 11.80 -4.73 -4.60
N GLN A 291 10.49 -4.44 -4.60
CA GLN A 291 9.91 -3.33 -5.35
C GLN A 291 10.58 -1.97 -5.03
N TRP A 292 10.90 -1.71 -3.75
CA TRP A 292 11.59 -0.48 -3.34
C TRP A 292 12.98 -0.34 -3.98
N TYR A 293 13.70 -1.45 -4.19
CA TYR A 293 15.01 -1.43 -4.83
C TYR A 293 14.89 -1.03 -6.30
N ARG A 294 13.85 -1.51 -6.98
CA ARG A 294 13.56 -1.15 -8.38
C ARG A 294 13.22 0.34 -8.53
N LEU A 295 12.58 0.94 -7.53
CA LEU A 295 12.37 2.38 -7.43
C LEU A 295 13.66 3.15 -7.12
N LEU A 296 14.50 2.63 -6.22
CA LEU A 296 15.79 3.24 -5.89
C LEU A 296 16.76 3.23 -7.09
N ARG A 297 16.74 2.16 -7.89
CA ARG A 297 17.53 2.01 -9.13
C ARG A 297 16.69 2.26 -10.38
N TYR A 298 15.80 3.27 -10.34
CA TYR A 298 14.90 3.54 -11.47
C TYR A 298 15.64 3.85 -12.78
N GLN A 299 16.87 4.37 -12.69
CA GLN A 299 17.72 4.75 -13.84
C GLN A 299 18.35 3.56 -14.58
N MET A 300 18.13 2.32 -14.10
CA MET A 300 18.56 1.14 -14.84
C MET A 300 17.98 1.16 -16.25
N LYS A 301 18.84 0.92 -17.25
CA LYS A 301 18.47 0.94 -18.67
C LYS A 301 17.24 0.09 -18.97
N LEU A 302 17.17 -1.10 -18.39
CA LEU A 302 15.98 -1.94 -18.42
C LEU A 302 15.34 -1.89 -17.05
N ASN A 303 14.18 -1.25 -16.95
CA ASN A 303 13.36 -1.29 -15.77
C ASN A 303 11.89 -1.21 -16.17
N PHE A 304 11.05 -1.94 -15.46
CA PHE A 304 9.71 -2.28 -15.92
C PHE A 304 8.68 -1.85 -14.88
N ILE A 305 7.62 -1.22 -15.37
CA ILE A 305 6.47 -0.71 -14.64
C ILE A 305 5.31 -1.66 -14.93
N ARG A 306 4.58 -2.05 -13.88
CA ARG A 306 3.34 -2.80 -14.02
C ARG A 306 2.15 -1.91 -13.74
N GLU A 307 1.08 -2.10 -14.50
CA GLU A 307 -0.23 -1.46 -14.24
C GLU A 307 -1.19 -2.43 -13.52
N ASP A 308 -0.79 -3.70 -13.35
CA ASP A 308 -1.58 -4.75 -12.68
C ASP A 308 -0.73 -5.81 -11.94
N GLU A 309 -1.35 -6.87 -11.40
CA GLU A 309 -0.69 -7.91 -10.58
C GLU A 309 -0.14 -9.12 -11.35
N TRP A 310 -0.44 -9.25 -12.65
CA TRP A 310 -0.10 -10.45 -13.45
C TRP A 310 1.36 -10.54 -13.93
N SER A 311 2.23 -9.61 -13.53
CA SER A 311 3.66 -9.63 -13.84
C SER A 311 4.49 -9.99 -12.59
N ALA A 312 5.79 -9.63 -12.59
CA ALA A 312 6.60 -9.76 -11.40
C ALA A 312 6.19 -8.72 -10.35
N LEU A 313 5.82 -9.15 -9.14
CA LEU A 313 5.33 -8.27 -8.08
C LEU A 313 6.33 -7.17 -7.67
N ASP A 314 7.63 -7.43 -7.83
CA ASP A 314 8.71 -6.45 -7.61
C ASP A 314 8.78 -5.36 -8.68
N GLN A 315 8.09 -5.49 -9.81
CA GLN A 315 7.92 -4.35 -10.72
C GLN A 315 7.08 -3.28 -10.00
N PRO A 316 7.55 -2.02 -9.97
CA PRO A 316 6.78 -0.95 -9.36
C PRO A 316 5.48 -0.65 -10.10
N LEU A 317 4.47 -0.21 -9.36
CA LEU A 317 3.24 0.34 -9.93
C LEU A 317 3.48 1.73 -10.51
N LEU A 318 2.67 2.14 -11.50
CA LEU A 318 2.81 3.43 -12.18
C LEU A 318 2.89 4.62 -11.20
N LEU A 319 1.98 4.69 -10.23
CA LEU A 319 1.97 5.81 -9.29
C LEU A 319 3.17 5.83 -8.35
N ASP A 320 3.65 4.66 -7.90
CA ASP A 320 4.89 4.58 -7.10
C ASP A 320 6.11 4.98 -7.94
N TRP A 321 6.12 4.56 -9.21
CA TRP A 321 7.15 4.96 -10.17
C TRP A 321 7.15 6.48 -10.32
N VAL A 322 6.07 7.13 -10.72
CA VAL A 322 6.10 8.58 -11.00
C VAL A 322 6.30 9.47 -9.77
N ARG A 323 6.05 8.95 -8.55
CA ARG A 323 6.31 9.64 -7.28
C ARG A 323 7.78 9.69 -6.88
N ARG A 324 8.63 8.88 -7.50
CA ARG A 324 10.04 8.82 -7.16
C ARG A 324 10.71 10.18 -7.42
N PRO A 325 11.56 10.67 -6.50
CA PRO A 325 12.41 11.81 -6.80
C PRO A 325 13.45 11.44 -7.87
N PRO A 326 13.75 12.32 -8.84
CA PRO A 326 14.63 11.98 -9.96
C PRO A 326 16.09 11.75 -9.56
N HIS A 327 16.57 12.28 -8.44
CA HIS A 327 18.00 12.20 -8.07
C HIS A 327 18.23 11.75 -6.62
N ALA A 328 17.42 10.82 -6.14
CA ALA A 328 17.53 10.28 -4.79
C ALA A 328 18.85 9.52 -4.57
N LYS A 329 19.77 10.12 -3.81
CA LYS A 329 21.01 9.45 -3.31
C LYS A 329 20.85 8.82 -1.93
N ILE A 330 19.90 9.36 -1.16
CA ILE A 330 19.55 8.91 0.18
C ILE A 330 18.06 8.66 0.23
N PHE A 331 17.62 7.79 1.13
CA PHE A 331 16.20 7.48 1.32
C PHE A 331 15.84 7.31 2.80
N ALA A 332 14.55 7.42 3.05
CA ALA A 332 13.91 7.07 4.31
C ALA A 332 13.10 5.78 4.13
N ALA A 333 12.78 5.10 5.23
CA ALA A 333 11.99 3.87 5.16
C ALA A 333 11.10 3.63 6.39
N VAL A 334 10.14 2.71 6.23
CA VAL A 334 9.63 1.89 7.32
C VAL A 334 10.21 0.49 7.21
N LEU A 335 10.79 0.01 8.32
CA LEU A 335 11.46 -1.28 8.42
C LEU A 335 10.66 -2.21 9.34
N GLY A 336 10.36 -3.43 8.87
CA GLY A 336 9.69 -4.45 9.67
C GLY A 336 9.10 -5.56 8.80
N ASP A 337 8.33 -6.45 9.42
CA ASP A 337 7.63 -7.51 8.70
C ASP A 337 6.30 -7.85 9.40
N PRO A 338 5.14 -7.71 8.73
CA PRO A 338 4.92 -7.10 7.40
C PRO A 338 4.89 -5.56 7.44
N VAL A 339 5.15 -4.91 6.28
CA VAL A 339 5.07 -3.43 6.13
C VAL A 339 4.31 -2.96 4.90
N ALA A 340 3.80 -3.86 4.05
CA ALA A 340 3.14 -3.50 2.79
C ALA A 340 1.96 -2.54 2.98
N HIS A 341 1.18 -2.71 4.05
CA HIS A 341 0.03 -1.86 4.37
C HIS A 341 0.40 -0.52 5.03
N SER A 342 1.67 -0.30 5.41
CA SER A 342 2.04 0.86 6.22
C SER A 342 1.74 2.19 5.53
N PHE A 343 1.15 3.13 6.28
CA PHE A 343 0.88 4.49 5.83
C PHE A 343 2.11 5.41 5.96
N THR A 344 3.24 4.92 6.49
CA THR A 344 4.46 5.71 6.71
C THR A 344 4.94 6.48 5.46
N PRO A 345 4.97 5.89 4.24
CA PRO A 345 5.37 6.65 3.06
C PRO A 345 4.47 7.85 2.77
N ALA A 346 3.15 7.70 2.91
CA ALA A 346 2.21 8.80 2.72
C ALA A 346 2.37 9.87 3.80
N GLU A 347 2.44 9.44 5.06
CA GLU A 347 2.53 10.32 6.23
C GLU A 347 3.80 11.17 6.27
N HIS A 348 4.92 10.65 5.74
CA HIS A 348 6.19 11.38 5.69
C HIS A 348 6.53 11.97 4.32
N SER A 349 5.69 11.77 3.30
CA SER A 349 5.95 12.23 1.94
C SER A 349 6.23 13.74 1.87
N GLU A 350 5.35 14.57 2.44
CA GLU A 350 5.51 16.02 2.49
C GLU A 350 6.76 16.47 3.26
N PHE A 351 7.10 15.78 4.36
CA PHE A 351 8.26 16.11 5.18
C PHE A 351 9.59 15.93 4.43
N PHE A 352 9.67 14.90 3.58
CA PHE A 352 10.87 14.58 2.83
C PHE A 352 10.90 15.13 1.40
N ALA A 353 9.76 15.61 0.88
CA ALA A 353 9.62 16.10 -0.49
C ALA A 353 10.63 17.22 -0.83
N SER A 354 10.84 18.19 0.07
CA SER A 354 11.75 19.33 -0.16
C SER A 354 13.23 18.94 -0.23
N LYS A 355 13.58 17.74 0.25
CA LYS A 355 14.94 17.19 0.24
C LYS A 355 15.13 16.12 -0.84
N GLU A 356 14.11 15.86 -1.67
CA GLU A 356 14.12 14.78 -2.67
C GLU A 356 14.44 13.40 -2.08
N ILE A 357 14.01 13.15 -0.83
CA ILE A 357 14.24 11.88 -0.13
C ILE A 357 12.99 10.99 -0.30
N PRO A 358 13.05 9.87 -1.02
CA PRO A 358 11.92 8.95 -1.09
C PRO A 358 11.74 8.21 0.23
N VAL A 359 10.51 7.79 0.50
CA VAL A 359 10.17 6.98 1.68
C VAL A 359 9.68 5.62 1.22
N PHE A 360 10.41 4.56 1.55
CA PHE A 360 10.09 3.20 1.11
C PHE A 360 9.51 2.30 2.21
N ARG A 361 8.76 1.28 1.79
CA ARG A 361 8.40 0.15 2.64
C ARG A 361 9.42 -0.96 2.41
N ILE A 362 10.19 -1.33 3.43
CA ILE A 362 11.22 -2.36 3.30
C ILE A 362 10.90 -3.49 4.26
N ARG A 363 10.44 -4.60 3.68
CA ARG A 363 10.21 -5.84 4.43
C ARG A 363 11.56 -6.37 4.94
N MET A 364 11.72 -6.38 6.25
CA MET A 364 12.92 -6.85 6.94
C MET A 364 12.55 -7.70 8.15
N THR A 365 12.92 -8.98 8.09
CA THR A 365 12.75 -9.93 9.18
C THR A 365 13.83 -9.76 10.24
N GLU A 366 13.66 -10.41 11.39
CA GLU A 366 14.73 -10.49 12.39
C GLU A 366 16.00 -11.20 11.86
N ASN A 367 15.84 -12.15 10.94
CA ASN A 367 16.95 -12.89 10.34
C ASN A 367 17.72 -11.99 9.37
N ASP A 368 17.02 -11.26 8.50
CA ASP A 368 17.62 -10.26 7.62
C ASP A 368 18.47 -9.26 8.42
N TRP A 369 17.92 -8.74 9.54
CA TRP A 369 18.66 -7.85 10.43
C TRP A 369 19.93 -8.49 10.97
N LYS A 370 19.85 -9.74 11.47
CA LYS A 370 21.02 -10.46 12.02
C LYS A 370 22.09 -10.69 10.94
N SER A 371 21.67 -10.85 9.68
CA SER A 371 22.55 -11.05 8.53
C SER A 371 23.12 -9.74 7.95
N GLY A 372 22.96 -8.60 8.62
CA GLY A 372 23.58 -7.33 8.22
C GLY A 372 22.76 -6.50 7.22
N ALA A 373 21.46 -6.78 7.04
CA ALA A 373 20.61 -6.05 6.10
C ALA A 373 20.59 -4.52 6.34
N LEU A 374 20.63 -4.08 7.61
CA LEU A 374 20.64 -2.64 7.92
C LEU A 374 21.90 -1.94 7.40
N ASP A 375 23.06 -2.58 7.50
CA ASP A 375 24.33 -2.02 7.02
C ASP A 375 24.33 -1.95 5.49
N ILE A 376 23.75 -2.94 4.83
CA ILE A 376 23.57 -2.94 3.36
C ILE A 376 22.63 -1.80 2.96
N LEU A 377 21.51 -1.62 3.66
CA LEU A 377 20.58 -0.51 3.41
C LEU A 377 21.25 0.85 3.65
N GLN A 378 22.09 0.98 4.68
CA GLN A 378 22.87 2.19 4.96
C GLN A 378 23.81 2.52 3.78
N LYS A 379 24.50 1.51 3.23
CA LYS A 379 25.35 1.64 2.04
C LYS A 379 24.56 2.05 0.80
N PHE A 380 23.33 1.56 0.66
CA PHE A 380 22.42 1.98 -0.41
C PHE A 380 21.87 3.40 -0.25
N GLY A 381 22.05 4.03 0.91
CA GLY A 381 21.65 5.41 1.17
C GLY A 381 20.55 5.57 2.23
N LEU A 382 20.17 4.54 2.98
CA LEU A 382 19.23 4.69 4.09
C LEU A 382 19.80 5.67 5.12
N ARG A 383 19.00 6.67 5.50
CA ARG A 383 19.37 7.66 6.54
C ARG A 383 18.33 7.81 7.63
N TYR A 384 17.06 7.57 7.34
CA TYR A 384 15.96 7.75 8.29
C TYR A 384 15.06 6.52 8.26
N ALA A 385 14.69 5.98 9.42
CA ALA A 385 13.74 4.88 9.43
C ALA A 385 12.76 4.92 10.61
N ALA A 386 11.48 4.75 10.29
CA ALA A 386 10.53 4.18 11.24
C ALA A 386 10.81 2.68 11.36
N VAL A 387 10.78 2.14 12.57
CA VAL A 387 11.02 0.73 12.87
C VAL A 387 9.78 0.16 13.52
N THR A 388 9.21 -0.89 12.92
CA THR A 388 8.04 -1.59 13.43
C THR A 388 8.38 -3.03 13.83
N SER A 389 7.37 -3.79 14.28
CA SER A 389 7.52 -5.21 14.59
C SER A 389 8.13 -5.97 13.40
N PRO A 390 9.04 -6.93 13.63
CA PRO A 390 9.56 -7.40 14.93
C PRO A 390 10.83 -6.68 15.41
N LEU A 391 11.22 -5.56 14.81
CA LEU A 391 12.60 -5.06 14.89
C LEU A 391 12.89 -4.07 16.02
N LYS A 392 11.86 -3.58 16.73
CA LYS A 392 12.02 -2.48 17.70
C LYS A 392 13.02 -2.75 18.83
N TYR A 393 13.10 -4.00 19.30
CA TYR A 393 14.08 -4.39 20.31
C TYR A 393 15.51 -4.40 19.74
N LYS A 394 15.68 -4.83 18.49
CA LYS A 394 16.98 -4.82 17.81
C LYS A 394 17.47 -3.39 17.57
N ALA A 395 16.57 -2.49 17.18
CA ALA A 395 16.88 -1.07 17.08
C ALA A 395 17.29 -0.48 18.44
N ALA A 396 16.64 -0.88 19.54
CA ALA A 396 17.03 -0.47 20.89
C ALA A 396 18.45 -0.94 21.27
N MET A 397 18.83 -2.16 20.87
CA MET A 397 20.19 -2.67 21.09
C MET A 397 21.23 -1.99 20.21
N LEU A 398 20.89 -1.69 18.95
CA LEU A 398 21.77 -0.99 18.01
C LEU A 398 22.14 0.41 18.50
N CYS A 399 21.16 1.19 18.97
CA CYS A 399 21.39 2.59 19.34
C CYS A 399 21.96 2.75 20.76
N ARG A 400 22.25 1.64 21.46
CA ARG A 400 22.68 1.66 22.87
C ARG A 400 24.02 2.39 23.00
N GLY A 401 24.01 3.55 23.64
CA GLY A 401 25.21 4.35 23.92
C GLY A 401 25.35 5.60 23.06
N ALA A 402 24.61 5.70 21.95
CA ALA A 402 24.54 6.91 21.13
C ALA A 402 23.74 8.03 21.84
N ARG A 403 23.79 9.28 21.38
CA ARG A 403 22.89 10.35 21.87
C ARG A 403 22.12 11.01 20.74
N PRO A 404 20.79 11.20 20.88
CA PRO A 404 19.98 10.83 22.04
C PRO A 404 19.64 9.33 21.95
N CYS A 405 20.07 8.55 22.93
CA CYS A 405 19.58 7.19 23.12
C CYS A 405 18.63 7.27 24.30
N ALA A 406 17.33 7.36 24.01
CA ALA A 406 16.25 7.28 24.98
C ALA A 406 15.49 5.96 24.79
N PRO A 407 16.08 4.79 25.15
CA PRO A 407 15.41 3.52 25.03
C PRO A 407 14.32 3.46 26.10
N THR A 408 13.13 3.94 25.76
CA THR A 408 11.95 3.82 26.62
C THR A 408 11.30 2.47 26.36
N PHE A 409 11.00 1.72 27.44
CA PHE A 409 10.37 0.39 27.37
C PHE A 409 11.15 -0.66 26.57
N SER A 410 12.50 -0.55 26.51
CA SER A 410 13.38 -1.46 25.74
C SER A 410 13.02 -1.58 24.25
N SER A 411 12.47 -0.51 23.67
CA SER A 411 11.97 -0.49 22.30
C SER A 411 12.32 0.84 21.64
N ILE A 412 12.81 0.80 20.40
CA ILE A 412 13.02 1.98 19.55
C ILE A 412 12.21 1.78 18.28
N ASN A 413 11.37 2.76 17.93
CA ASN A 413 10.55 2.74 16.72
C ASN A 413 11.03 3.78 15.68
N THR A 414 12.11 4.50 15.97
CA THR A 414 12.61 5.59 15.13
C THR A 414 14.12 5.64 15.19
N ILE A 415 14.79 5.53 14.05
CA ILE A 415 16.25 5.63 13.94
C ILE A 415 16.67 6.63 12.87
N MET A 416 17.89 7.13 13.00
CA MET A 416 18.55 7.99 12.01
C MET A 416 20.06 7.76 12.02
N TRP A 417 20.67 7.72 10.84
CA TRP A 417 22.11 7.64 10.71
C TRP A 417 22.75 9.02 10.90
N ASN A 418 23.75 9.11 11.77
CA ASN A 418 24.55 10.31 11.94
C ASN A 418 25.85 10.17 11.14
N ASP A 419 25.99 10.93 10.06
CA ASP A 419 27.19 10.88 9.21
C ASP A 419 28.45 11.45 9.90
N VAL A 420 28.34 12.23 10.98
CA VAL A 420 29.49 12.74 11.74
C VAL A 420 30.05 11.69 12.70
N THR A 421 29.18 11.07 13.51
CA THR A 421 29.61 10.05 14.49
C THR A 421 29.73 8.67 13.88
N GLN A 422 29.15 8.45 12.69
CA GLN A 422 29.01 7.13 12.05
C GLN A 422 28.25 6.14 12.94
N GLU A 423 27.20 6.62 13.61
CA GLU A 423 26.37 5.83 14.51
C GLU A 423 24.88 6.01 14.19
N TRP A 424 24.09 5.00 14.53
CA TRP A 424 22.63 5.09 14.53
C TRP A 424 22.14 5.73 15.83
N LEU A 425 21.43 6.85 15.69
CA LEU A 425 20.67 7.47 16.77
C LEU A 425 19.24 6.89 16.78
N GLY A 426 18.58 6.89 17.94
CA GLY A 426 17.21 6.39 17.99
C GLY A 426 16.41 6.75 19.23
N ILE A 427 15.11 6.87 19.03
CA ILE A 427 14.12 7.18 20.06
C ILE A 427 12.87 6.29 19.92
N ASN A 428 12.08 6.25 20.99
CA ASN A 428 10.73 5.69 20.94
C ASN A 428 9.73 6.84 20.86
N THR A 429 8.85 6.86 19.86
CA THR A 429 7.75 7.85 19.74
C THR A 429 6.38 7.22 19.92
N ASP A 430 6.30 5.89 20.08
CA ASP A 430 5.02 5.20 20.25
C ASP A 430 4.31 5.67 21.53
N TYR A 431 5.06 5.95 22.60
CA TYR A 431 4.46 6.37 23.87
C TYR A 431 3.75 7.73 23.76
N LEU A 432 4.26 8.65 22.94
CA LEU A 432 3.63 9.94 22.67
C LEU A 432 2.27 9.73 22.00
N GLY A 433 2.21 8.84 21.01
CA GLY A 433 0.96 8.51 20.34
C GLY A 433 0.00 7.72 21.21
N PHE A 434 0.51 6.81 22.01
CA PHE A 434 -0.29 5.99 22.91
C PHE A 434 -0.97 6.83 23.98
N GLU A 435 -0.25 7.78 24.61
CA GLU A 435 -0.81 8.67 25.62
C GLU A 435 -1.99 9.50 25.09
N VAL A 436 -1.89 10.00 23.85
CA VAL A 436 -3.00 10.71 23.19
C VAL A 436 -4.17 9.75 22.93
N LEU A 437 -3.90 8.55 22.41
CA LEU A 437 -4.94 7.56 22.10
C LEU A 437 -5.77 7.16 23.33
N ILE A 438 -5.13 6.99 24.49
CA ILE A 438 -5.82 6.55 25.70
C ILE A 438 -6.39 7.67 26.55
N SER A 439 -6.19 8.94 26.18
CA SER A 439 -6.58 10.11 27.00
C SER A 439 -8.04 10.04 27.49
N ASP A 440 -8.97 9.66 26.61
CA ASP A 440 -10.41 9.55 26.92
C ASP A 440 -10.80 8.28 27.70
N ILE A 441 -9.88 7.34 27.88
CA ILE A 441 -10.13 6.07 28.59
C ILE A 441 -9.26 5.86 29.83
N ARG A 442 -8.26 6.71 30.06
CA ARG A 442 -7.25 6.55 31.12
C ARG A 442 -7.87 6.43 32.51
N ASP A 443 -8.92 7.21 32.78
CA ASP A 443 -9.61 7.24 34.07
C ASP A 443 -10.79 6.25 34.15
N LYS A 444 -11.04 5.46 33.10
CA LYS A 444 -12.11 4.46 33.10
C LYS A 444 -11.69 3.24 33.92
N LYS A 445 -12.65 2.63 34.60
CA LYS A 445 -12.47 1.37 35.34
C LYS A 445 -12.69 0.19 34.40
N ASN A 446 -12.30 -1.01 34.85
CA ASN A 446 -12.57 -2.28 34.16
C ASN A 446 -12.03 -2.34 32.72
N ILE A 447 -10.77 -1.92 32.53
CA ILE A 447 -10.10 -1.96 31.23
C ILE A 447 -9.50 -3.35 31.01
N VAL A 448 -9.79 -3.95 29.86
CA VAL A 448 -9.13 -5.16 29.38
C VAL A 448 -8.17 -4.81 28.26
N VAL A 449 -6.93 -5.26 28.36
CA VAL A 449 -5.96 -5.22 27.26
C VAL A 449 -5.93 -6.59 26.59
N TRP A 450 -6.29 -6.65 25.31
CA TRP A 450 -6.32 -7.87 24.52
C TRP A 450 -5.09 -7.97 23.62
N GLY A 451 -4.09 -8.75 24.03
CA GLY A 451 -2.80 -8.85 23.33
C GLY A 451 -1.71 -8.01 24.01
N GLY A 452 -0.91 -7.30 23.22
CA GLY A 452 0.12 -6.38 23.71
C GLY A 452 1.51 -6.62 23.13
N GLY A 453 1.89 -7.88 22.85
CA GLY A 453 3.16 -8.21 22.20
C GLY A 453 4.37 -7.45 22.78
N SER A 454 5.15 -6.81 21.90
CA SER A 454 6.30 -5.96 22.26
C SER A 454 5.92 -4.64 22.95
N LEU A 455 4.66 -4.23 22.90
CA LEU A 455 4.14 -3.03 23.56
C LEU A 455 3.74 -3.29 25.01
N LEU A 456 3.76 -4.54 25.49
CA LEU A 456 3.31 -4.90 26.83
C LEU A 456 3.94 -4.04 27.95
N PRO A 457 5.25 -3.74 27.97
CA PRO A 457 5.82 -2.89 29.02
C PRO A 457 5.27 -1.46 29.02
N MET A 458 4.99 -0.90 27.83
CA MET A 458 4.34 0.40 27.69
C MET A 458 2.89 0.34 28.19
N LEU A 459 2.14 -0.68 27.77
CA LEU A 459 0.74 -0.86 28.15
C LEU A 459 0.60 -1.00 29.68
N GLN A 460 1.47 -1.78 30.32
CA GLN A 460 1.51 -1.93 31.78
C GLN A 460 1.89 -0.64 32.51
N HIS A 461 2.75 0.19 31.91
CA HIS A 461 3.13 1.46 32.51
C HIS A 461 1.98 2.47 32.55
N PHE A 462 1.25 2.60 31.43
CA PHE A 462 0.18 3.58 31.30
C PHE A 462 -1.18 3.08 31.83
N LEU A 463 -1.39 1.77 31.88
CA LEU A 463 -2.62 1.12 32.36
C LEU A 463 -2.30 0.03 33.40
N PRO A 464 -1.74 0.39 34.56
CA PRO A 464 -1.24 -0.58 35.55
C PRO A 464 -2.35 -1.46 36.16
N ASP A 465 -3.58 -0.93 36.25
CA ASP A 465 -4.72 -1.62 36.85
C ASP A 465 -5.56 -2.41 35.83
N ALA A 466 -5.14 -2.48 34.57
CA ALA A 466 -5.86 -3.20 33.53
C ALA A 466 -5.68 -4.72 33.64
N SER A 467 -6.64 -5.46 33.07
CA SER A 467 -6.57 -6.91 32.95
C SER A 467 -6.02 -7.31 31.59
N PHE A 468 -4.88 -8.00 31.59
CA PHE A 468 -4.15 -8.35 30.38
C PHE A 468 -4.47 -9.77 29.95
N TYR A 469 -4.95 -9.93 28.72
CA TYR A 469 -5.30 -11.21 28.13
C TYR A 469 -4.39 -11.56 26.96
N SER A 470 -4.12 -12.85 26.82
CA SER A 470 -3.44 -13.40 25.65
C SER A 470 -4.39 -13.43 24.44
N SER A 471 -4.10 -12.68 23.38
CA SER A 471 -4.89 -12.80 22.14
C SER A 471 -4.77 -14.19 21.50
N ARG A 472 -3.64 -14.90 21.68
CA ARG A 472 -3.46 -16.26 21.14
C ARG A 472 -4.28 -17.32 21.85
N THR A 473 -4.40 -17.23 23.17
CA THR A 473 -5.01 -18.31 23.99
C THR A 473 -6.33 -17.92 24.65
N GLY A 474 -6.71 -16.64 24.60
CA GLY A 474 -7.88 -16.09 25.30
C GLY A 474 -7.76 -16.09 26.83
N LYS A 475 -6.61 -16.48 27.38
CA LYS A 475 -6.42 -16.61 28.83
C LYS A 475 -5.92 -15.30 29.46
N LEU A 476 -6.43 -15.00 30.65
CA LEU A 476 -5.91 -13.94 31.52
C LEU A 476 -4.45 -14.22 31.88
N LYS A 477 -3.58 -13.23 31.69
CA LYS A 477 -2.15 -13.28 32.05
C LYS A 477 -1.87 -12.51 33.34
N GLN A 478 -2.52 -11.36 33.51
CA GLN A 478 -2.31 -10.47 34.66
C GLN A 478 -3.58 -9.64 34.91
N GLY A 479 -3.81 -9.26 36.17
CA GLY A 479 -4.96 -8.47 36.59
C GLY A 479 -6.12 -9.34 37.06
N THR A 480 -7.32 -8.78 37.09
CA THR A 480 -8.53 -9.44 37.60
C THR A 480 -9.42 -9.92 36.46
N HIS A 481 -10.03 -11.09 36.59
CA HIS A 481 -11.00 -11.54 35.61
C HIS A 481 -12.23 -10.60 35.61
N LEU A 482 -12.61 -10.09 34.43
CA LEU A 482 -13.75 -9.20 34.25
C LEU A 482 -14.79 -9.87 33.34
N GLU A 483 -16.03 -10.01 33.82
CA GLU A 483 -17.14 -10.55 33.02
C GLU A 483 -17.81 -9.49 32.13
N LYS A 484 -17.66 -8.20 32.49
CA LYS A 484 -18.25 -7.05 31.81
C LYS A 484 -17.26 -5.87 31.81
N PRO A 485 -16.22 -5.91 30.97
CA PRO A 485 -15.30 -4.78 30.83
C PRO A 485 -16.02 -3.55 30.27
N ASP A 486 -15.65 -2.36 30.73
CA ASP A 486 -16.15 -1.10 30.15
C ASP A 486 -15.40 -0.74 28.86
N VAL A 487 -14.12 -1.13 28.79
CA VAL A 487 -13.21 -0.83 27.68
C VAL A 487 -12.41 -2.08 27.32
N ILE A 488 -12.29 -2.35 26.01
CA ILE A 488 -11.28 -3.26 25.48
C ILE A 488 -10.26 -2.45 24.70
N LEU A 489 -9.01 -2.53 25.10
CA LEU A 489 -7.86 -2.07 24.33
C LEU A 489 -7.35 -3.22 23.46
N TRP A 490 -7.59 -3.13 22.15
CA TRP A 490 -7.20 -4.10 21.15
C TRP A 490 -5.73 -3.89 20.75
N ALA A 491 -4.86 -4.77 21.23
CA ALA A 491 -3.41 -4.67 21.03
C ALA A 491 -2.85 -5.91 20.31
N THR A 492 -3.60 -6.42 19.31
CA THR A 492 -3.22 -7.58 18.52
C THR A 492 -3.51 -7.33 17.04
N GLY A 493 -2.72 -7.97 16.17
CA GLY A 493 -2.94 -7.95 14.73
C GLY A 493 -4.13 -8.82 14.29
N HIS A 494 -4.04 -9.36 13.08
CA HIS A 494 -5.10 -10.14 12.43
C HIS A 494 -5.32 -11.54 13.00
N GLU A 495 -4.31 -12.10 13.64
CA GLU A 495 -4.34 -13.47 14.15
C GLU A 495 -4.67 -13.50 15.64
N GLY A 496 -5.38 -14.55 16.03
CA GLY A 496 -5.69 -14.85 17.43
C GLY A 496 -7.17 -15.06 17.68
N SER A 497 -7.47 -15.40 18.92
CA SER A 497 -8.83 -15.42 19.46
C SER A 497 -9.36 -14.01 19.66
N HIS A 498 -10.68 -13.86 19.54
CA HIS A 498 -11.37 -12.61 19.84
C HIS A 498 -11.90 -12.63 21.28
N PRO A 499 -12.05 -11.46 21.92
CA PRO A 499 -12.80 -11.36 23.17
C PRO A 499 -14.22 -11.91 22.99
N PRO A 500 -14.86 -12.43 24.07
CA PRO A 500 -16.24 -12.84 24.02
C PRO A 500 -17.18 -11.70 23.58
N LEU A 501 -18.11 -11.98 22.65
CA LEU A 501 -19.12 -11.00 22.22
C LEU A 501 -20.12 -10.65 23.34
N SER A 502 -20.26 -11.55 24.33
CA SER A 502 -21.13 -11.35 25.49
C SER A 502 -20.63 -10.26 26.44
N TRP A 503 -19.34 -9.89 26.37
CA TRP A 503 -18.75 -8.85 27.22
C TRP A 503 -19.33 -7.45 26.96
N LYS A 504 -19.74 -7.17 25.71
CA LYS A 504 -20.39 -5.91 25.29
C LYS A 504 -19.78 -4.65 25.93
N PRO A 505 -18.45 -4.42 25.79
CA PRO A 505 -17.84 -3.18 26.27
C PRO A 505 -18.47 -1.95 25.62
N LYS A 506 -18.39 -0.81 26.32
CA LYS A 506 -18.84 0.48 25.77
C LYS A 506 -17.87 1.02 24.72
N HIS A 507 -16.58 0.77 24.92
CA HIS A 507 -15.51 1.26 24.04
C HIS A 507 -14.57 0.14 23.61
N VAL A 508 -14.18 0.19 22.33
CA VAL A 508 -13.07 -0.58 21.78
C VAL A 508 -12.02 0.42 21.30
N VAL A 509 -10.87 0.45 21.98
CA VAL A 509 -9.72 1.29 21.62
C VAL A 509 -8.71 0.40 20.92
N ASP A 510 -8.39 0.73 19.68
CA ASP A 510 -7.59 -0.15 18.83
C ASP A 510 -6.22 0.45 18.56
N LEU A 511 -5.17 -0.36 18.68
CA LEU A 511 -3.83 0.05 18.24
C LEU A 511 -3.69 -0.05 16.72
N HIS A 512 -4.58 -0.81 16.07
CA HIS A 512 -4.67 -0.89 14.63
C HIS A 512 -5.33 0.37 14.05
N TYR A 513 -4.82 0.82 12.90
CA TYR A 513 -5.29 2.05 12.25
C TYR A 513 -5.92 1.82 10.86
N HIS A 514 -6.00 0.56 10.41
CA HIS A 514 -6.70 0.23 9.17
C HIS A 514 -8.15 -0.13 9.41
N ASP A 515 -8.96 0.13 8.39
CA ASP A 515 -10.39 -0.19 8.31
C ASP A 515 -10.69 -1.68 8.14
N PHE A 516 -9.67 -2.53 8.00
CA PHE A 516 -9.80 -3.99 8.08
C PHE A 516 -9.46 -4.56 9.47
N SER A 517 -9.41 -3.73 10.50
CA SER A 517 -9.09 -4.20 11.85
C SER A 517 -10.10 -5.23 12.38
N PRO A 518 -9.66 -6.36 12.94
CA PRO A 518 -10.54 -7.24 13.71
C PRO A 518 -11.16 -6.57 14.94
N GLY A 519 -10.48 -5.57 15.54
CA GLY A 519 -11.01 -4.79 16.64
C GLY A 519 -12.20 -3.91 16.20
N LEU A 520 -12.11 -3.35 15.00
CA LEU A 520 -13.23 -2.62 14.38
C LEU A 520 -14.40 -3.57 14.08
N ASP A 521 -14.14 -4.74 13.48
CA ASP A 521 -15.20 -5.75 13.24
C ASP A 521 -15.87 -6.18 14.54
N TYR A 522 -15.09 -6.40 15.60
CA TYR A 522 -15.62 -6.72 16.92
C TYR A 522 -16.53 -5.60 17.45
N ALA A 523 -16.09 -4.35 17.43
CA ALA A 523 -16.86 -3.19 17.88
C ALA A 523 -18.19 -3.05 17.13
N GLU A 524 -18.13 -3.19 15.81
CA GLU A 524 -19.27 -3.14 14.90
C GLU A 524 -20.29 -4.26 15.15
N ARG A 525 -19.85 -5.45 15.59
CA ARG A 525 -20.76 -6.58 15.91
C ARG A 525 -21.51 -6.41 17.22
N ILE A 526 -20.94 -5.67 18.18
CA ILE A 526 -21.54 -5.46 19.50
C ILE A 526 -22.16 -4.08 19.67
N GLY A 527 -21.98 -3.17 18.69
CA GLY A 527 -22.44 -1.79 18.77
C GLY A 527 -21.65 -0.93 19.75
N ALA A 528 -20.35 -1.20 19.92
CA ALA A 528 -19.46 -0.42 20.79
C ALA A 528 -18.88 0.80 20.07
N ALA A 529 -18.59 1.86 20.82
CA ALA A 529 -17.85 2.99 20.29
C ALA A 529 -16.41 2.59 19.95
N TYR A 530 -16.00 2.79 18.71
CA TYR A 530 -14.66 2.46 18.23
C TYR A 530 -13.75 3.68 18.23
N ILE A 531 -12.54 3.53 18.78
CA ILE A 531 -11.48 4.54 18.75
C ILE A 531 -10.30 3.95 17.98
N SER A 532 -9.99 4.54 16.81
CA SER A 532 -8.96 4.05 15.90
C SER A 532 -7.55 4.38 16.38
N GLY A 533 -6.60 3.48 16.11
CA GLY A 533 -5.17 3.70 16.32
C GLY A 533 -4.57 4.75 15.37
N MET A 534 -5.35 5.31 14.43
CA MET A 534 -4.90 6.36 13.52
C MET A 534 -4.33 7.57 14.29
N THR A 535 -4.96 7.96 15.40
CA THR A 535 -4.48 9.07 16.24
C THR A 535 -3.09 8.77 16.81
N MET A 536 -2.88 7.54 17.29
CA MET A 536 -1.57 7.09 17.75
C MET A 536 -0.54 7.11 16.62
N PHE A 537 -0.90 6.58 15.45
CA PHE A 537 -0.04 6.54 14.26
C PHE A 537 0.41 7.95 13.82
N GLN A 538 -0.51 8.91 13.77
CA GLN A 538 -0.20 10.29 13.38
C GLN A 538 0.70 10.97 14.41
N LYS A 539 0.41 10.82 15.71
CA LYS A 539 1.19 11.47 16.76
C LYS A 539 2.59 10.87 16.91
N GLN A 540 2.75 9.55 16.78
CA GLN A 540 4.08 8.94 16.78
C GLN A 540 4.90 9.35 15.53
N ALA A 541 4.23 9.58 14.38
CA ALA A 541 4.88 10.08 13.17
C ALA A 541 5.29 11.55 13.30
N GLU A 542 4.51 12.37 14.00
CA GLU A 542 4.92 13.74 14.35
C GLU A 542 6.21 13.74 15.17
N GLY A 543 6.29 12.93 16.23
CA GLY A 543 7.51 12.80 17.04
C GLY A 543 8.71 12.28 16.24
N GLN A 544 8.48 11.43 15.23
CA GLN A 544 9.54 11.00 14.30
C GLN A 544 10.13 12.18 13.54
N ARG A 545 9.27 13.04 12.97
CA ARG A 545 9.69 14.21 12.20
C ARG A 545 10.41 15.23 13.06
N GLU A 546 9.98 15.43 14.30
CA GLU A 546 10.65 16.31 15.27
C GLU A 546 12.08 15.83 15.54
N PHE A 547 12.25 14.55 15.85
CA PHE A 547 13.56 13.93 16.06
C PHE A 547 14.46 14.04 14.83
N TRP A 548 13.98 13.67 13.64
CA TRP A 548 14.78 13.80 12.43
C TRP A 548 15.15 15.26 12.13
N ARG A 549 14.26 16.22 12.40
CA ARG A 549 14.57 17.65 12.20
C ARG A 549 15.65 18.13 13.15
N GLU A 550 15.61 17.70 14.41
CA GLU A 550 16.56 18.13 15.44
C GLU A 550 17.98 17.65 15.14
N TYR A 551 18.13 16.42 14.65
CA TYR A 551 19.43 15.75 14.53
C TYR A 551 19.99 15.64 13.10
N ALA A 552 19.25 16.01 12.05
CA ALA A 552 19.71 15.94 10.65
C ALA A 552 20.76 17.01 10.26
N ARG A 553 21.67 17.36 11.17
CA ARG A 553 22.72 18.39 10.95
C ARG A 553 23.89 17.88 10.14
#